data_AF-A0A4R6PLA5-F1
#
_entry.id   AF-A0A4R6PLA5-F1
#
_cell.length_a   1.000
_cell.length_b   1.000
_cell.length_c   1.000
_cell.angle_alpha   90.00
_cell.angle_beta   90.00
_cell.angle_gamma   90.00
#
_symmetry.space_group_name_H-M   'P 1'
#
loop_
_entity.id
_entity.type
_entity.pdbx_description
1 polymer ?
#
loop_
_entity_poly.entity_id
_entity_poly.type
_entity_poly.pdbx_seq_one_letter_code
_entity_poly.pdbx_strand_id
1 'polypeptide(L)'
;MRAFDDLDDPFIARYADRIADDREVLWRADFARAVDFEDRGFYEDASLLPVAREIRARWSADPVVGPHWAELDEMHQAWIDAPAAMKQGHEVFMPGGLQPPGMSDTRWSSHMQAREMTGHGAWPGHEPTQSMSSSERHEPMTETTDRTAPVDEFTTESDTEQLMRYDFTHWAAVGNGRTVDDYDPADAVDRDEWSSTWINHAEDRWLDEWITLSDAYLDYRDDPAAADAKRAQLGDAIGPVEARSWDQARDLAVNGISHDKLGLIDSPYVARLSFERVTEIRGEQRSLADVRRDQAAVEQATGGSERPTIAEHQVSEQSATHSLGISGPMVSLDDRARYTPEYPVPSFGASVAARTSALAGYTSRGNALASAMERQNERAGAER
;
A
#
# COMPACT_ATOMS: atom_id res chain seq x y z
N MET A 1 -19.35 -27.14 2.83
CA MET A 1 -18.14 -27.42 2.03
C MET A 1 -18.49 -27.09 0.59
N ARG A 2 -17.97 -25.98 0.03
CA ARG A 2 -17.89 -25.85 -1.44
C ARG A 2 -16.80 -26.80 -1.94
N ALA A 3 -16.85 -27.18 -3.21
CA ALA A 3 -15.73 -27.86 -3.84
C ALA A 3 -14.59 -26.87 -4.12
N PHE A 4 -13.37 -27.38 -4.33
CA PHE A 4 -12.19 -26.59 -4.68
C PHE A 4 -12.17 -26.11 -6.16
N ASP A 5 -13.34 -26.00 -6.80
CA ASP A 5 -13.48 -25.50 -8.16
C ASP A 5 -13.39 -23.95 -8.26
N ASP A 6 -13.38 -23.22 -7.14
CA ASP A 6 -13.15 -21.76 -7.05
C ASP A 6 -11.64 -21.38 -7.28
N LEU A 7 -10.89 -22.12 -8.10
CA LEU A 7 -9.48 -21.78 -8.45
C LEU A 7 -9.36 -20.54 -9.36
N ASP A 8 -10.46 -20.14 -10.00
CA ASP A 8 -10.58 -18.87 -10.72
C ASP A 8 -10.60 -17.64 -9.77
N ASP A 9 -10.68 -17.85 -8.45
CA ASP A 9 -10.61 -16.79 -7.43
C ASP A 9 -9.15 -16.37 -7.20
N PRO A 10 -8.75 -15.13 -7.57
CA PRO A 10 -7.35 -14.72 -7.54
C PRO A 10 -6.76 -14.68 -6.12
N PHE A 11 -7.59 -14.53 -5.09
CA PHE A 11 -7.12 -14.59 -3.70
C PHE A 11 -6.80 -16.03 -3.26
N ILE A 12 -7.54 -17.02 -3.76
CA ILE A 12 -7.29 -18.44 -3.47
C ILE A 12 -6.06 -18.91 -4.24
N ALA A 13 -5.98 -18.59 -5.54
CA ALA A 13 -4.83 -18.90 -6.39
C ALA A 13 -3.51 -18.34 -5.81
N ARG A 14 -3.52 -17.13 -5.23
CA ARG A 14 -2.34 -16.52 -4.59
C ARG A 14 -1.78 -17.30 -3.39
N TYR A 15 -2.51 -18.25 -2.79
CA TYR A 15 -2.03 -19.05 -1.66
C TYR A 15 -1.99 -20.57 -1.92
N ALA A 16 -2.75 -21.08 -2.89
CA ALA A 16 -2.89 -22.52 -3.15
C ALA A 16 -1.57 -23.24 -3.46
N ASP A 17 -0.71 -22.69 -4.32
CA ASP A 17 0.57 -23.31 -4.70
C ASP A 17 1.61 -23.32 -3.56
N ARG A 18 1.37 -22.54 -2.49
CA ARG A 18 2.36 -22.22 -1.45
C ARG A 18 2.05 -22.87 -0.10
N ILE A 19 0.82 -23.31 0.15
CA ILE A 19 0.36 -23.85 1.43
C ILE A 19 -0.38 -25.17 1.22
N ALA A 20 0.04 -26.22 1.92
CA ALA A 20 -0.51 -27.57 1.78
C ALA A 20 -1.79 -27.84 2.59
N ASP A 21 -2.23 -26.93 3.47
CA ASP A 21 -3.54 -27.02 4.14
C ASP A 21 -4.58 -26.16 3.37
N ASP A 22 -5.42 -26.85 2.61
CA ASP A 22 -6.70 -26.41 2.04
C ASP A 22 -7.45 -25.35 2.87
N ARG A 23 -7.49 -25.52 4.21
CA ARG A 23 -8.19 -24.61 5.11
C ARG A 23 -7.39 -23.34 5.38
N GLU A 24 -6.06 -23.42 5.43
CA GLU A 24 -5.18 -22.26 5.59
C GLU A 24 -5.15 -21.39 4.33
N VAL A 25 -5.13 -22.00 3.14
CA VAL A 25 -5.33 -21.29 1.85
C VAL A 25 -6.60 -20.43 1.91
N LEU A 26 -7.73 -21.02 2.31
CA LEU A 26 -9.04 -20.34 2.32
C LEU A 26 -9.11 -19.16 3.30
N TRP A 27 -8.61 -19.29 4.53
CA TRP A 27 -8.69 -18.16 5.48
C TRP A 27 -7.70 -17.04 5.18
N ARG A 28 -6.54 -17.36 4.57
CA ARG A 28 -5.59 -16.34 4.10
C ARG A 28 -6.09 -15.57 2.88
N ALA A 29 -6.75 -16.25 1.94
CA ALA A 29 -7.44 -15.62 0.82
C ALA A 29 -8.53 -14.66 1.32
N ASP A 30 -9.36 -15.10 2.27
CA ASP A 30 -10.38 -14.26 2.90
C ASP A 30 -9.77 -13.10 3.73
N PHE A 31 -8.59 -13.25 4.34
CA PHE A 31 -7.89 -12.15 5.02
C PHE A 31 -7.46 -11.05 4.05
N ALA A 32 -6.76 -11.42 2.97
CA ALA A 32 -6.34 -10.46 1.95
C ALA A 32 -7.54 -9.73 1.31
N ARG A 33 -8.64 -10.46 1.07
CA ARG A 33 -9.92 -9.91 0.61
C ARG A 33 -10.59 -8.98 1.62
N ALA A 34 -10.55 -9.31 2.91
CA ALA A 34 -11.12 -8.45 3.94
C ALA A 34 -10.37 -7.11 4.06
N VAL A 35 -9.06 -7.10 3.84
CA VAL A 35 -8.25 -5.87 3.78
C VAL A 35 -8.56 -5.06 2.52
N ASP A 36 -8.59 -5.67 1.32
CA ASP A 36 -8.99 -5.00 0.07
C ASP A 36 -10.37 -4.33 0.18
N PHE A 37 -11.35 -5.06 0.74
CA PHE A 37 -12.72 -4.59 0.93
C PHE A 37 -12.89 -3.60 2.10
N GLU A 38 -11.96 -3.56 3.06
CA GLU A 38 -11.90 -2.51 4.08
C GLU A 38 -11.35 -1.21 3.48
N ASP A 39 -10.20 -1.27 2.80
CA ASP A 39 -9.55 -0.10 2.19
C ASP A 39 -10.40 0.56 1.10
N ARG A 40 -10.74 -0.20 0.05
CA ARG A 40 -11.62 0.26 -1.04
C ARG A 40 -13.04 0.55 -0.53
N GLY A 41 -13.41 0.01 0.63
CA GLY A 41 -14.62 0.35 1.35
C GLY A 41 -14.65 1.76 1.94
N PHE A 42 -13.49 2.39 2.20
CA PHE A 42 -13.39 3.78 2.62
C PHE A 42 -13.21 4.76 1.44
N TYR A 43 -12.54 4.34 0.37
CA TYR A 43 -12.16 5.22 -0.75
C TYR A 43 -13.03 5.10 -2.01
N GLU A 44 -13.55 3.91 -2.34
CA GLU A 44 -14.32 3.65 -3.58
C GLU A 44 -15.82 3.40 -3.31
N ASP A 45 -16.14 2.35 -2.55
CA ASP A 45 -17.51 1.85 -2.37
C ASP A 45 -17.77 1.32 -0.95
N ALA A 46 -18.47 2.13 -0.16
CA ALA A 46 -18.90 1.77 1.20
C ALA A 46 -19.81 0.52 1.28
N SER A 47 -20.30 -0.04 0.16
CA SER A 47 -20.99 -1.32 0.12
C SER A 47 -20.07 -2.53 0.37
N LEU A 48 -18.74 -2.37 0.25
CA LEU A 48 -17.74 -3.39 0.57
C LEU A 48 -17.52 -3.57 2.09
N LEU A 49 -17.64 -2.49 2.88
CA LEU A 49 -17.38 -2.51 4.32
C LEU A 49 -18.23 -3.54 5.12
N PRO A 50 -19.53 -3.77 4.84
CA PRO A 50 -20.28 -4.88 5.44
C PRO A 50 -19.73 -6.27 5.08
N VAL A 51 -19.22 -6.46 3.86
CA VAL A 51 -18.70 -7.75 3.37
C VAL A 51 -17.39 -8.10 4.06
N ALA A 52 -16.46 -7.14 4.14
CA ALA A 52 -15.21 -7.30 4.89
C ALA A 52 -15.46 -7.67 6.36
N ARG A 53 -16.42 -6.98 7.01
CA ARG A 53 -16.82 -7.28 8.39
C ARG A 53 -17.43 -8.67 8.55
N GLU A 54 -18.19 -9.18 7.58
CA GLU A 54 -18.70 -10.56 7.63
C GLU A 54 -17.54 -11.58 7.57
N ILE A 55 -16.58 -11.37 6.67
CA ILE A 55 -15.40 -12.23 6.53
C ILE A 55 -14.55 -12.20 7.81
N ARG A 56 -14.23 -11.00 8.31
CA ARG A 56 -13.48 -10.80 9.57
C ARG A 56 -14.20 -11.44 10.76
N ALA A 57 -15.52 -11.32 10.85
CA ALA A 57 -16.32 -11.96 11.91
C ALA A 57 -16.40 -13.49 11.79
N ARG A 58 -16.44 -14.03 10.56
CA ARG A 58 -16.49 -15.47 10.27
C ARG A 58 -15.25 -16.19 10.80
N TRP A 59 -14.06 -15.68 10.49
CA TRP A 59 -12.80 -16.34 10.85
C TRP A 59 -12.31 -16.04 12.26
N SER A 60 -12.50 -14.81 12.77
CA SER A 60 -12.17 -14.49 14.17
C SER A 60 -13.02 -15.27 15.20
N ALA A 61 -14.21 -15.74 14.81
CA ALA A 61 -15.07 -16.59 15.63
C ALA A 61 -14.76 -18.11 15.51
N ASP A 62 -13.89 -18.52 14.59
CA ASP A 62 -13.51 -19.93 14.42
C ASP A 62 -12.56 -20.36 15.56
N PRO A 63 -12.85 -21.44 16.31
CA PRO A 63 -12.04 -21.83 17.48
C PRO A 63 -10.65 -22.39 17.14
N VAL A 64 -10.35 -22.62 15.86
CA VAL A 64 -9.04 -23.08 15.38
C VAL A 64 -8.34 -21.98 14.57
N VAL A 65 -9.07 -21.28 13.69
CA VAL A 65 -8.49 -20.25 12.81
C VAL A 65 -8.40 -18.88 13.50
N GLY A 66 -9.33 -18.52 14.40
CA GLY A 66 -9.37 -17.21 15.05
C GLY A 66 -8.05 -16.75 15.69
N PRO A 67 -7.29 -17.62 16.39
CA PRO A 67 -5.95 -17.27 16.90
C PRO A 67 -4.93 -16.96 15.80
N HIS A 68 -4.97 -17.66 14.67
CA HIS A 68 -4.05 -17.43 13.53
C HIS A 68 -4.47 -16.22 12.69
N TRP A 69 -5.78 -15.96 12.58
CA TRP A 69 -6.31 -14.71 12.02
C TRP A 69 -5.86 -13.51 12.84
N ALA A 70 -5.97 -13.56 14.17
CA ALA A 70 -5.50 -12.48 15.05
C ALA A 70 -3.98 -12.29 14.97
N GLU A 71 -3.20 -13.37 14.90
CA GLU A 71 -1.75 -13.31 14.69
C GLU A 71 -1.38 -12.63 13.36
N LEU A 72 -2.12 -12.89 12.28
CA LEU A 72 -1.93 -12.22 10.99
C LEU A 72 -2.35 -10.74 11.02
N ASP A 73 -3.48 -10.41 11.66
CA ASP A 73 -3.99 -9.03 11.84
C ASP A 73 -2.98 -8.18 12.63
N GLU A 74 -2.42 -8.72 13.72
CA GLU A 74 -1.35 -8.09 14.50
C GLU A 74 -0.06 -7.91 13.69
N MET A 75 0.34 -8.90 12.88
CA MET A 75 1.54 -8.79 12.03
C MET A 75 1.37 -7.79 10.89
N HIS A 76 0.19 -7.74 10.27
CA HIS A 76 -0.15 -6.79 9.21
C HIS A 76 -0.10 -5.35 9.75
N GLN A 77 -0.75 -5.09 10.89
CA GLN A 77 -0.69 -3.77 11.52
C GLN A 77 0.73 -3.41 11.98
N ALA A 78 1.54 -4.36 12.47
CA ALA A 78 2.92 -4.10 12.87
C ALA A 78 3.83 -3.70 11.69
N TRP A 79 3.61 -4.27 10.49
CA TRP A 79 4.30 -3.83 9.28
C TRP A 79 3.89 -2.42 8.84
N ILE A 80 2.61 -2.05 9.00
CA ILE A 80 2.11 -0.68 8.71
C ILE A 80 2.65 0.34 9.73
N ASP A 81 2.55 0.03 11.03
CA ASP A 81 2.89 0.96 12.12
C ASP A 81 4.41 1.14 12.31
N ALA A 82 5.22 0.13 11.97
CA ALA A 82 6.66 0.10 12.28
C ALA A 82 7.52 -0.62 11.21
N PRO A 83 7.41 -0.26 9.92
CA PRO A 83 8.02 -1.01 8.82
C PRO A 83 9.54 -1.18 8.95
N ALA A 84 10.27 -0.14 9.39
CA ALA A 84 11.72 -0.23 9.56
C ALA A 84 12.14 -1.25 10.65
N ALA A 85 11.41 -1.30 11.78
CA ALA A 85 11.66 -2.27 12.84
C ALA A 85 11.30 -3.69 12.40
N MET A 86 10.25 -3.85 11.59
CA MET A 86 9.85 -5.13 11.02
C MET A 86 10.82 -5.63 9.94
N LYS A 87 11.38 -4.74 9.08
CA LYS A 87 12.48 -5.06 8.15
C LYS A 87 13.70 -5.58 8.93
N GLN A 88 14.18 -4.82 9.92
CA GLN A 88 15.32 -5.20 10.77
C GLN A 88 15.08 -6.53 11.51
N GLY A 89 13.89 -6.71 12.09
CA GLY A 89 13.50 -7.96 12.75
C GLY A 89 13.48 -9.14 11.79
N HIS A 90 12.92 -8.97 10.58
CA HIS A 90 12.89 -10.00 9.56
C HIS A 90 14.31 -10.42 9.12
N GLU A 91 15.21 -9.47 8.88
CA GLU A 91 16.62 -9.77 8.52
C GLU A 91 17.37 -10.54 9.62
N VAL A 92 17.15 -10.19 10.90
CA VAL A 92 17.80 -10.84 12.05
C VAL A 92 17.24 -12.24 12.33
N PHE A 93 15.93 -12.43 12.22
CA PHE A 93 15.28 -13.71 12.59
C PHE A 93 15.08 -14.68 11.42
N MET A 94 14.94 -14.17 10.18
CA MET A 94 14.68 -14.94 8.95
C MET A 94 15.78 -14.68 7.88
N PRO A 95 17.07 -14.95 8.18
CA PRO A 95 18.16 -14.71 7.22
C PRO A 95 17.96 -15.53 5.94
N GLY A 96 17.90 -14.84 4.80
CA GLY A 96 17.60 -15.45 3.51
C GLY A 96 16.13 -15.88 3.32
N GLY A 97 15.20 -15.36 4.14
CA GLY A 97 13.77 -15.69 4.11
C GLY A 97 13.41 -17.06 4.69
N LEU A 98 14.40 -17.85 5.14
CA LEU A 98 14.18 -19.20 5.65
C LEU A 98 13.39 -19.20 6.97
N GLN A 99 12.59 -20.24 7.17
CA GLN A 99 11.78 -20.44 8.38
C GLN A 99 12.69 -20.56 9.63
N PRO A 100 12.47 -19.76 10.69
CA PRO A 100 13.28 -19.82 11.90
C PRO A 100 13.10 -21.15 12.63
N PRO A 101 14.17 -21.81 13.12
CA PRO A 101 14.06 -23.04 13.88
C PRO A 101 13.13 -22.89 15.10
N GLY A 102 12.03 -23.65 15.12
CA GLY A 102 11.02 -23.61 16.18
C GLY A 102 9.84 -22.65 15.95
N MET A 103 9.83 -21.89 14.84
CA MET A 103 8.61 -21.22 14.36
C MET A 103 7.73 -22.24 13.62
N SER A 104 6.42 -22.23 13.86
CA SER A 104 5.47 -23.05 13.12
C SER A 104 5.19 -22.50 11.73
N ASP A 105 4.87 -23.38 10.79
CA ASP A 105 4.68 -23.09 9.36
C ASP A 105 3.61 -22.00 9.17
N THR A 106 2.44 -22.15 9.80
CA THR A 106 1.36 -21.14 9.81
C THR A 106 1.81 -19.77 10.35
N ARG A 107 2.70 -19.73 11.35
CA ARG A 107 3.21 -18.45 11.90
C ARG A 107 4.21 -17.79 10.96
N TRP A 108 5.06 -18.58 10.30
CA TRP A 108 5.94 -18.09 9.24
C TRP A 108 5.11 -17.55 8.07
N SER A 109 4.08 -18.28 7.62
CA SER A 109 3.17 -17.86 6.56
C SER A 109 2.44 -16.58 6.90
N SER A 110 2.10 -16.34 8.18
CA SER A 110 1.52 -15.06 8.62
C SER A 110 2.53 -13.91 8.59
N HIS A 111 3.78 -14.11 9.04
CA HIS A 111 4.83 -13.09 8.92
C HIS A 111 5.06 -12.69 7.46
N MET A 112 5.07 -13.66 6.54
CA MET A 112 5.35 -13.43 5.12
C MET A 112 4.14 -12.93 4.34
N GLN A 113 2.92 -13.35 4.65
CA GLN A 113 1.70 -12.76 4.08
C GLN A 113 1.57 -11.29 4.46
N ALA A 114 1.78 -10.95 5.73
CA ALA A 114 1.74 -9.57 6.19
C ALA A 114 2.79 -8.71 5.46
N ARG A 115 4.01 -9.24 5.28
CA ARG A 115 5.09 -8.57 4.53
C ARG A 115 4.79 -8.39 3.03
N GLU A 116 4.15 -9.38 2.42
CA GLU A 116 3.72 -9.36 1.01
C GLU A 116 2.64 -8.29 0.82
N MET A 117 1.60 -8.29 1.67
CA MET A 117 0.47 -7.35 1.60
C MET A 117 0.84 -5.89 1.86
N THR A 118 1.89 -5.61 2.64
CA THR A 118 2.36 -4.24 2.90
C THR A 118 3.49 -3.77 1.98
N GLY A 119 3.71 -4.44 0.84
CA GLY A 119 4.75 -4.02 -0.12
C GLY A 119 6.19 -4.12 0.40
N HIS A 120 6.44 -4.91 1.46
CA HIS A 120 7.76 -5.04 2.09
C HIS A 120 8.51 -6.31 1.69
N GLY A 121 7.92 -7.12 0.81
CA GLY A 121 8.59 -8.04 -0.10
C GLY A 121 7.94 -9.43 -0.20
N ALA A 122 8.20 -10.09 -1.32
CA ALA A 122 7.56 -11.35 -1.71
C ALA A 122 7.91 -12.58 -0.84
N TRP A 123 7.14 -13.66 -1.04
CA TRP A 123 7.40 -14.98 -0.46
C TRP A 123 8.65 -15.64 -1.07
N PRO A 124 9.53 -16.29 -0.28
CA PRO A 124 10.69 -17.00 -0.78
C PRO A 124 10.31 -18.24 -1.58
N GLY A 125 11.16 -18.66 -2.53
CA GLY A 125 10.87 -19.76 -3.45
C GLY A 125 9.91 -19.39 -4.57
N HIS A 126 8.93 -18.52 -4.30
CA HIS A 126 8.11 -17.86 -5.30
C HIS A 126 8.68 -16.47 -5.66
N GLU A 127 9.92 -16.47 -6.18
CA GLU A 127 10.37 -15.37 -7.05
C GLU A 127 9.25 -15.13 -8.07
N PRO A 128 8.71 -13.92 -8.14
CA PRO A 128 6.69 -13.84 -8.81
C PRO A 128 6.56 -14.26 -10.27
N THR A 129 6.66 -15.58 -10.49
CA THR A 129 6.37 -16.29 -11.74
C THR A 129 5.12 -15.69 -12.36
N GLN A 130 5.30 -15.12 -13.56
CA GLN A 130 4.31 -14.26 -14.21
C GLN A 130 2.93 -14.95 -14.27
N SER A 131 1.87 -14.16 -14.10
CA SER A 131 0.45 -14.57 -14.08
C SER A 131 -0.11 -15.14 -12.77
N MET A 132 -0.32 -14.26 -11.79
CA MET A 132 -1.69 -13.99 -11.31
C MET A 132 -1.81 -12.49 -11.02
N SER A 133 -2.93 -11.86 -11.40
CA SER A 133 -3.03 -10.39 -11.47
C SER A 133 -3.22 -9.70 -10.12
N SER A 134 -2.17 -9.08 -9.61
CA SER A 134 -2.24 -7.65 -9.23
C SER A 134 -0.86 -7.01 -9.30
N SER A 135 -0.73 -5.94 -10.10
CA SER A 135 0.41 -5.00 -10.34
C SER A 135 1.83 -5.55 -10.60
N GLU A 136 2.23 -6.65 -9.97
CA GLU A 136 3.52 -7.32 -10.15
C GLU A 136 3.70 -7.78 -11.62
N ARG A 137 4.76 -7.41 -12.34
CA ARG A 137 5.98 -6.65 -11.97
C ARG A 137 6.31 -5.66 -13.08
N HIS A 138 6.95 -4.55 -12.74
CA HIS A 138 7.70 -3.74 -13.71
C HIS A 138 9.17 -4.17 -13.71
N GLU A 139 9.81 -4.22 -14.90
CA GLU A 139 11.27 -4.19 -14.95
C GLU A 139 11.78 -2.89 -14.31
N PRO A 140 12.93 -2.89 -13.60
CA PRO A 140 13.49 -1.68 -13.03
C PRO A 140 13.69 -0.66 -14.16
N MET A 141 13.28 0.60 -13.94
CA MET A 141 13.24 1.59 -15.01
C MET A 141 14.65 1.99 -15.48
N THR A 142 15.22 1.20 -16.39
CA THR A 142 16.35 1.59 -17.23
C THR A 142 15.88 2.61 -18.25
N GLU A 143 15.70 3.84 -17.77
CA GLU A 143 16.32 5.02 -18.37
C GLU A 143 16.38 4.97 -19.91
N THR A 144 15.26 5.26 -20.56
CA THR A 144 15.10 5.21 -22.03
C THR A 144 15.78 6.37 -22.76
N THR A 145 17.01 6.69 -22.35
CA THR A 145 18.01 7.37 -23.17
C THR A 145 19.10 6.36 -23.54
N ASP A 146 18.99 5.74 -24.71
CA ASP A 146 20.08 4.97 -25.32
C ASP A 146 21.32 5.87 -25.52
N ARG A 147 22.25 5.79 -24.57
CA ARG A 147 23.62 6.28 -24.71
C ARG A 147 24.60 5.32 -24.07
N THR A 148 25.44 4.72 -24.92
CA THR A 148 26.65 4.01 -24.52
C THR A 148 27.74 4.99 -24.04
N ALA A 149 27.48 5.71 -22.94
CA ALA A 149 28.33 6.77 -22.40
C ALA A 149 28.39 6.70 -20.86
N PRO A 150 29.38 6.02 -20.27
CA PRO A 150 29.49 5.92 -18.81
C PRO A 150 30.01 7.21 -18.16
N VAL A 151 29.66 7.39 -16.88
CA VAL A 151 30.21 8.39 -15.93
C VAL A 151 29.69 9.83 -16.04
N ASP A 152 28.39 10.06 -15.77
CA ASP A 152 27.91 11.26 -15.04
C ASP A 152 26.46 11.18 -14.48
N GLU A 153 25.75 10.07 -14.72
CA GLU A 153 24.28 9.88 -14.53
C GLU A 153 23.67 10.28 -13.17
N PHE A 154 24.48 10.35 -12.10
CA PHE A 154 24.01 10.67 -10.75
C PHE A 154 24.20 12.14 -10.33
N THR A 155 24.89 12.96 -11.12
CA THR A 155 25.20 14.36 -10.75
C THR A 155 24.09 15.35 -11.13
N THR A 156 23.26 15.00 -12.11
CA THR A 156 22.19 15.85 -12.67
C THR A 156 20.80 15.36 -12.20
N GLU A 157 19.80 16.25 -12.16
CA GLU A 157 18.41 15.89 -11.87
C GLU A 157 17.74 15.29 -13.13
N SER A 158 17.19 14.08 -13.05
CA SER A 158 16.42 13.50 -14.17
C SER A 158 15.07 14.20 -14.35
N ASP A 159 14.40 14.02 -15.50
CA ASP A 159 13.07 14.61 -15.74
C ASP A 159 12.04 14.16 -14.69
N THR A 160 12.05 12.89 -14.29
CA THR A 160 11.17 12.36 -13.22
C THR A 160 11.50 13.00 -11.87
N GLU A 161 12.78 13.25 -11.58
CA GLU A 161 13.17 13.99 -10.37
C GLU A 161 12.62 15.42 -10.42
N GLN A 162 12.84 16.14 -11.52
CA GLN A 162 12.38 17.51 -11.69
C GLN A 162 10.85 17.60 -11.56
N LEU A 163 10.10 16.62 -12.08
CA LEU A 163 8.65 16.55 -11.93
C LEU A 163 8.23 16.27 -10.48
N MET A 164 8.89 15.35 -9.77
CA MET A 164 8.65 15.10 -8.35
C MET A 164 8.89 16.37 -7.52
N ARG A 165 9.98 17.10 -7.81
CA ARG A 165 10.32 18.36 -7.13
C ARG A 165 9.33 19.48 -7.44
N TYR A 166 8.84 19.55 -8.68
CA TYR A 166 7.79 20.47 -9.11
C TYR A 166 6.46 20.19 -8.38
N ASP A 167 6.02 18.93 -8.37
CA ASP A 167 4.77 18.49 -7.75
C ASP A 167 4.79 18.66 -6.22
N PHE A 168 5.91 18.34 -5.57
CA PHE A 168 6.08 18.54 -4.13
C PHE A 168 5.98 20.00 -3.72
N THR A 169 6.54 20.93 -4.51
CA THR A 169 6.41 22.36 -4.23
C THR A 169 4.95 22.84 -4.33
N HIS A 170 4.14 22.28 -5.24
CA HIS A 170 2.70 22.58 -5.29
C HIS A 170 1.95 21.98 -4.09
N TRP A 171 2.20 20.71 -3.75
CA TRP A 171 1.63 20.05 -2.56
C TRP A 171 1.92 20.82 -1.26
N ALA A 172 3.15 21.31 -1.10
CA ALA A 172 3.56 22.10 0.06
C ALA A 172 2.89 23.49 0.09
N ALA A 173 2.73 24.14 -1.07
CA ALA A 173 2.07 25.45 -1.21
C ALA A 173 0.60 25.41 -0.76
N VAL A 174 -0.09 24.33 -1.16
CA VAL A 174 -1.49 24.10 -0.78
C VAL A 174 -1.60 23.71 0.69
N GLY A 175 -0.77 22.77 1.16
CA GLY A 175 -1.10 21.99 2.36
C GLY A 175 -0.64 22.48 3.73
N ASN A 176 0.38 23.35 3.83
CA ASN A 176 1.07 23.57 5.11
C ASN A 176 1.34 25.05 5.50
N GLY A 177 0.93 26.02 4.68
CA GLY A 177 1.10 27.46 4.97
C GLY A 177 -0.14 28.19 5.48
N ARG A 178 -1.32 27.55 5.48
CA ARG A 178 -2.62 28.19 5.73
C ARG A 178 -3.04 28.10 7.20
N THR A 179 -3.68 29.16 7.72
CA THR A 179 -4.28 29.09 9.07
C THR A 179 -5.62 28.36 9.03
N VAL A 180 -6.22 28.10 10.20
CA VAL A 180 -7.57 27.52 10.31
C VAL A 180 -8.63 28.39 9.63
N ASP A 181 -8.41 29.70 9.54
CA ASP A 181 -9.32 30.65 8.88
C ASP A 181 -9.11 30.73 7.35
N ASP A 182 -8.00 30.18 6.83
CA ASP A 182 -7.64 30.17 5.40
C ASP A 182 -7.85 28.78 4.73
N TYR A 183 -8.34 27.78 5.46
CA TYR A 183 -8.54 26.41 4.98
C TYR A 183 -9.66 26.34 3.93
N ASP A 184 -9.34 25.90 2.71
CA ASP A 184 -10.32 25.54 1.69
C ASP A 184 -10.45 24.01 1.62
N PRO A 185 -11.66 23.42 1.66
CA PRO A 185 -11.84 22.00 1.37
C PRO A 185 -11.27 21.54 0.01
N ALA A 186 -11.11 22.43 -0.97
CA ALA A 186 -10.41 22.15 -2.23
C ALA A 186 -8.92 21.82 -2.02
N ASP A 187 -8.27 22.39 -0.99
CA ASP A 187 -6.86 22.14 -0.66
C ASP A 187 -6.57 20.65 -0.42
N ALA A 188 -7.55 19.89 0.06
CA ALA A 188 -7.43 18.46 0.25
C ALA A 188 -7.44 17.68 -1.07
N VAL A 189 -8.20 18.15 -2.07
CA VAL A 189 -8.27 17.54 -3.41
C VAL A 189 -7.03 17.90 -4.22
N ASP A 190 -6.63 19.18 -4.22
CA ASP A 190 -5.43 19.64 -4.89
C ASP A 190 -4.19 18.90 -4.38
N ARG A 191 -4.04 18.74 -3.06
CA ARG A 191 -2.94 17.94 -2.49
C ARG A 191 -2.96 16.50 -2.97
N ASP A 192 -4.13 15.86 -3.00
CA ASP A 192 -4.25 14.49 -3.48
C ASP A 192 -3.83 14.38 -4.96
N GLU A 193 -4.24 15.32 -5.82
CA GLU A 193 -3.77 15.37 -7.22
C GLU A 193 -2.23 15.51 -7.31
N TRP A 194 -1.62 16.38 -6.50
CA TRP A 194 -0.16 16.56 -6.51
C TRP A 194 0.63 15.39 -5.91
N SER A 195 0.11 14.69 -4.90
CA SER A 195 0.82 13.56 -4.27
C SER A 195 0.47 12.17 -4.79
N SER A 196 -0.72 11.97 -5.38
CA SER A 196 -1.18 10.64 -5.86
C SER A 196 -0.26 10.02 -6.91
N THR A 197 0.35 10.84 -7.79
CA THR A 197 1.35 10.41 -8.78
C THR A 197 2.59 9.75 -8.14
N TRP A 198 2.85 10.02 -6.86
CA TRP A 198 4.03 9.56 -6.12
C TRP A 198 3.67 8.55 -5.03
N ILE A 199 2.52 8.72 -4.37
CA ILE A 199 2.00 7.84 -3.31
C ILE A 199 1.37 6.57 -3.89
N ASN A 200 0.57 6.68 -4.95
CA ASN A 200 -0.18 5.54 -5.50
C ASN A 200 0.66 4.66 -6.44
N HIS A 201 1.91 5.06 -6.69
CA HIS A 201 2.92 4.33 -7.45
C HIS A 201 3.93 3.64 -6.52
N ALA A 202 3.42 2.90 -5.53
CA ALA A 202 4.13 2.47 -4.32
C ALA A 202 5.26 1.42 -4.51
N GLU A 203 5.67 1.12 -5.74
CA GLU A 203 6.73 0.16 -6.08
C GLU A 203 7.99 0.82 -6.69
N ASP A 204 8.02 2.16 -6.86
CA ASP A 204 9.18 2.90 -7.41
C ASP A 204 9.95 3.69 -6.33
N ARG A 205 11.25 3.91 -6.55
CA ARG A 205 12.16 4.67 -5.68
C ARG A 205 11.67 6.09 -5.39
N TRP A 206 10.79 6.61 -6.25
CA TRP A 206 10.21 7.94 -6.10
C TRP A 206 9.20 8.04 -4.97
N LEU A 207 8.64 6.94 -4.46
CA LEU A 207 7.91 6.94 -3.19
C LEU A 207 8.86 7.21 -2.02
N ASP A 208 9.98 6.48 -1.94
CA ASP A 208 10.98 6.68 -0.88
C ASP A 208 11.56 8.11 -0.91
N GLU A 209 11.85 8.66 -2.10
CA GLU A 209 12.30 10.05 -2.26
C GLU A 209 11.20 11.09 -1.94
N TRP A 210 9.94 10.83 -2.28
CA TRP A 210 8.82 11.69 -1.91
C TRP A 210 8.58 11.70 -0.40
N ILE A 211 8.63 10.53 0.26
CA ILE A 211 8.57 10.41 1.73
C ILE A 211 9.76 11.14 2.36
N THR A 212 10.98 10.94 1.85
CA THR A 212 12.18 11.60 2.38
C THR A 212 12.11 13.12 2.26
N LEU A 213 11.62 13.64 1.12
CA LEU A 213 11.35 15.06 0.90
C LEU A 213 10.24 15.60 1.83
N SER A 214 9.18 14.81 2.06
CA SER A 214 8.09 15.15 2.97
C SER A 214 8.56 15.24 4.42
N ASP A 215 9.28 14.22 4.91
CA ASP A 215 9.79 14.15 6.28
C ASP A 215 10.84 15.24 6.53
N ALA A 216 11.78 15.46 5.60
CA ALA A 216 12.76 16.54 5.72
C ALA A 216 12.10 17.93 5.77
N TYR A 217 11.02 18.15 5.01
CA TYR A 217 10.27 19.41 5.02
C TYR A 217 9.54 19.62 6.35
N LEU A 218 8.94 18.57 6.91
CA LEU A 218 8.28 18.62 8.22
C LEU A 218 9.30 18.82 9.35
N ASP A 219 10.43 18.11 9.34
CA ASP A 219 11.54 18.32 10.27
C ASP A 219 12.01 19.78 10.24
N TYR A 220 12.30 20.34 9.06
CA TYR A 220 12.77 21.72 8.93
C TYR A 220 11.74 22.77 9.35
N ARG A 221 10.44 22.48 9.19
CA ARG A 221 9.37 23.38 9.62
C ARG A 221 9.17 23.36 11.14
N ASP A 222 9.29 22.18 11.76
CA ASP A 222 8.93 21.97 13.17
C ASP A 222 10.12 22.19 14.14
N ASP A 223 11.35 21.81 13.75
CA ASP A 223 12.60 22.23 14.40
C ASP A 223 13.77 22.32 13.39
N PRO A 224 14.03 23.52 12.81
CA PRO A 224 15.11 23.72 11.85
C PRO A 224 16.51 23.34 12.37
N ALA A 225 16.74 23.41 13.69
CA ALA A 225 18.05 23.14 14.28
C ALA A 225 18.27 21.63 14.50
N ALA A 226 17.22 20.89 14.85
CA ALA A 226 17.24 19.43 14.85
C ALA A 226 17.36 18.88 13.42
N ALA A 227 16.67 19.49 12.44
CA ALA A 227 16.74 19.13 11.03
C ALA A 227 18.15 19.33 10.45
N ASP A 228 18.79 20.50 10.67
CA ASP A 228 20.19 20.73 10.29
C ASP A 228 21.14 19.72 10.96
N ALA A 229 20.89 19.35 12.22
CA ALA A 229 21.68 18.35 12.93
C ALA A 229 21.47 16.92 12.39
N LYS A 230 20.26 16.55 11.96
CA LYS A 230 19.94 15.28 11.29
C LYS A 230 20.61 15.22 9.91
N ARG A 231 20.46 16.27 9.10
CA ARG A 231 21.13 16.40 7.79
C ARG A 231 22.65 16.33 7.87
N ALA A 232 23.25 16.90 8.93
CA ALA A 232 24.68 16.84 9.18
C ALA A 232 25.17 15.46 9.66
N GLN A 233 24.33 14.69 10.37
CA GLN A 233 24.63 13.29 10.75
C GLN A 233 24.55 12.34 9.55
N LEU A 234 23.62 12.59 8.62
CA LEU A 234 23.51 11.87 7.35
C LEU A 234 24.73 12.13 6.44
N GLY A 235 25.26 13.36 6.43
CA GLY A 235 26.54 13.69 5.80
C GLY A 235 26.61 13.35 4.31
N ASP A 236 27.61 12.54 3.95
CA ASP A 236 27.86 12.02 2.59
C ASP A 236 27.33 10.58 2.40
N ALA A 237 26.61 10.01 3.38
CA ALA A 237 26.10 8.63 3.30
C ALA A 237 24.79 8.52 2.50
N ILE A 238 24.15 9.65 2.21
CA ILE A 238 22.89 9.76 1.48
C ILE A 238 23.12 9.92 -0.04
N GLY A 239 22.12 9.54 -0.83
CA GLY A 239 22.17 9.69 -2.29
C GLY A 239 22.17 11.16 -2.73
N PRO A 240 22.62 11.48 -3.96
CA PRO A 240 22.58 12.84 -4.48
C PRO A 240 21.14 13.36 -4.72
N VAL A 241 20.18 12.45 -4.95
CA VAL A 241 18.75 12.77 -5.06
C VAL A 241 18.20 13.13 -3.66
N GLU A 242 18.33 12.25 -2.68
CA GLU A 242 18.02 12.55 -1.27
C GLU A 242 18.69 13.85 -0.78
N ALA A 243 19.97 14.08 -1.09
CA ALA A 243 20.67 15.30 -0.69
C ALA A 243 19.99 16.58 -1.25
N ARG A 244 19.57 16.55 -2.52
CA ARG A 244 18.76 17.62 -3.14
C ARG A 244 17.36 17.71 -2.53
N SER A 245 16.79 16.60 -2.06
CA SER A 245 15.52 16.57 -1.33
C SER A 245 15.61 17.26 0.03
N TRP A 246 16.69 17.04 0.78
CA TRP A 246 16.98 17.80 2.00
C TRP A 246 17.20 19.29 1.75
N ASP A 247 17.90 19.67 0.67
CA ASP A 247 18.13 21.07 0.32
C ASP A 247 16.83 21.78 -0.11
N GLN A 248 15.95 21.10 -0.87
CA GLN A 248 14.62 21.61 -1.24
C GLN A 248 13.69 21.75 -0.03
N ALA A 249 13.65 20.73 0.83
CA ALA A 249 12.90 20.77 2.09
C ALA A 249 13.29 22.00 2.94
N ARG A 250 14.59 22.25 3.08
CA ARG A 250 15.14 23.40 3.80
C ARG A 250 14.72 24.74 3.19
N ASP A 251 14.84 24.88 1.87
CA ASP A 251 14.48 26.11 1.16
C ASP A 251 12.98 26.44 1.35
N LEU A 252 12.10 25.48 1.07
CA LEU A 252 10.65 25.65 1.17
C LEU A 252 10.17 25.90 2.62
N ALA A 253 10.83 25.31 3.63
CA ALA A 253 10.47 25.49 5.04
C ALA A 253 11.02 26.80 5.64
N VAL A 254 12.25 27.20 5.29
CA VAL A 254 12.91 28.39 5.86
C VAL A 254 12.50 29.69 5.15
N ASN A 255 12.40 29.67 3.81
CA ASN A 255 12.04 30.85 3.02
C ASN A 255 10.53 30.96 2.75
N GLY A 256 9.78 29.87 2.96
CA GLY A 256 8.37 29.78 2.61
C GLY A 256 8.15 29.70 1.09
N ILE A 257 6.88 29.69 0.68
CA ILE A 257 6.52 29.57 -0.74
C ILE A 257 6.05 30.92 -1.25
N SER A 258 6.95 31.59 -1.98
CA SER A 258 6.68 32.87 -2.63
C SER A 258 5.73 32.71 -3.80
N HIS A 259 4.96 33.76 -4.08
CA HIS A 259 4.03 33.82 -5.21
C HIS A 259 4.24 35.12 -5.98
N ASP A 260 4.09 35.05 -7.30
CA ASP A 260 4.30 36.16 -8.21
C ASP A 260 3.09 37.16 -8.22
N LYS A 261 3.13 38.15 -9.12
CA LYS A 261 2.05 39.15 -9.23
C LYS A 261 0.76 38.62 -9.86
N LEU A 262 0.77 37.40 -10.41
CA LEU A 262 -0.39 36.69 -10.95
C LEU A 262 -0.93 35.65 -9.97
N GLY A 263 -0.24 35.39 -8.85
CA GLY A 263 -0.57 34.36 -7.87
C GLY A 263 -0.03 32.97 -8.24
N LEU A 264 0.94 32.89 -9.15
CA LEU A 264 1.65 31.65 -9.47
C LEU A 264 2.82 31.45 -8.50
N ILE A 265 3.22 30.20 -8.24
CA ILE A 265 4.34 29.90 -7.34
C ILE A 265 5.66 30.40 -7.94
N ASP A 266 6.33 31.32 -7.23
CA ASP A 266 7.66 31.84 -7.57
C ASP A 266 8.71 31.02 -6.81
N SER A 267 9.07 29.86 -7.37
CA SER A 267 10.01 28.90 -6.77
C SER A 267 10.99 28.36 -7.81
N PRO A 268 12.28 28.19 -7.45
CA PRO A 268 13.29 27.65 -8.36
C PRO A 268 13.06 26.18 -8.72
N TYR A 269 12.14 25.45 -8.07
CA TYR A 269 11.77 24.08 -8.44
C TYR A 269 10.62 24.06 -9.47
N VAL A 270 9.68 25.00 -9.35
CA VAL A 270 8.58 25.18 -10.30
C VAL A 270 9.08 25.78 -11.62
N ALA A 271 9.95 26.80 -11.56
CA ALA A 271 10.44 27.52 -12.73
C ALA A 271 11.38 26.74 -13.67
N ARG A 272 11.78 25.50 -13.32
CA ARG A 272 12.62 24.63 -14.17
C ARG A 272 11.84 23.97 -15.30
N LEU A 273 10.59 23.59 -15.05
CA LEU A 273 9.75 22.90 -16.03
C LEU A 273 8.72 23.85 -16.63
N SER A 274 8.63 23.88 -17.96
CA SER A 274 7.48 24.51 -18.62
C SER A 274 6.24 23.63 -18.46
N PHE A 275 5.05 24.24 -18.50
CA PHE A 275 3.79 23.49 -18.52
C PHE A 275 3.75 22.44 -19.66
N GLU A 276 4.37 22.75 -20.79
CA GLU A 276 4.52 21.84 -21.93
C GLU A 276 5.39 20.62 -21.54
N ARG A 277 6.55 20.82 -20.88
CA ARG A 277 7.41 19.72 -20.42
C ARG A 277 6.78 18.90 -19.28
N VAL A 278 6.06 19.53 -18.35
CA VAL A 278 5.25 18.83 -17.33
C VAL A 278 4.21 17.92 -18.00
N THR A 279 3.52 18.43 -19.02
CA THR A 279 2.51 17.68 -19.78
C THR A 279 3.16 16.55 -20.59
N GLU A 280 4.35 16.79 -21.15
CA GLU A 280 5.13 15.80 -21.90
C GLU A 280 5.58 14.65 -20.99
N ILE A 281 6.25 14.93 -19.86
CA ILE A 281 6.71 13.89 -18.91
C ILE A 281 5.52 13.09 -18.34
N ARG A 282 4.43 13.77 -17.94
CA ARG A 282 3.20 13.08 -17.49
C ARG A 282 2.53 12.27 -18.62
N GLY A 283 2.69 12.69 -19.87
CA GLY A 283 2.25 11.97 -21.07
C GLY A 283 3.10 10.74 -21.37
N GLU A 284 4.43 10.86 -21.23
CA GLU A 284 5.40 9.76 -21.33
C GLU A 284 5.13 8.70 -20.24
N GLN A 285 4.97 9.12 -18.98
CA GLN A 285 4.58 8.24 -17.87
C GLN A 285 3.29 7.46 -18.14
N ARG A 286 2.23 8.15 -18.62
CA ARG A 286 0.96 7.50 -18.99
C ARG A 286 1.11 6.56 -20.18
N SER A 287 1.83 6.98 -21.23
CA SER A 287 2.08 6.15 -22.41
C SER A 287 2.90 4.90 -22.07
N LEU A 288 3.82 4.98 -21.11
CA LEU A 288 4.56 3.81 -20.61
C LEU A 288 3.65 2.88 -19.79
N ALA A 289 2.76 3.41 -18.95
CA ALA A 289 1.77 2.60 -18.23
C ALA A 289 0.78 1.90 -19.18
N ASP A 290 0.36 2.59 -20.26
CA ASP A 290 -0.54 2.02 -21.26
C ASP A 290 0.17 0.97 -22.14
N VAL A 291 1.41 1.21 -22.58
CA VAL A 291 2.23 0.21 -23.31
C VAL A 291 2.50 -1.03 -22.46
N ARG A 292 2.80 -0.87 -21.17
CA ARG A 292 2.96 -2.01 -20.25
C ARG A 292 1.66 -2.81 -20.09
N ARG A 293 0.50 -2.14 -20.08
CA ARG A 293 -0.83 -2.80 -20.04
C ARG A 293 -1.09 -3.61 -21.31
N ASP A 294 -0.79 -3.04 -22.48
CA ASP A 294 -0.93 -3.74 -23.77
C ASP A 294 0.05 -4.93 -23.89
N GLN A 295 1.28 -4.80 -23.40
CA GLN A 295 2.24 -5.91 -23.34
C GLN A 295 1.74 -7.05 -22.45
N ALA A 296 1.27 -6.76 -21.23
CA ALA A 296 0.71 -7.76 -20.33
C ALA A 296 -0.50 -8.50 -20.94
N ALA A 297 -1.35 -7.79 -21.70
CA ALA A 297 -2.47 -8.40 -22.42
C ALA A 297 -2.02 -9.35 -23.55
N VAL A 298 -0.93 -9.02 -24.25
CA VAL A 298 -0.34 -9.90 -25.29
C VAL A 298 0.32 -11.13 -24.66
N GLU A 299 1.04 -10.99 -23.55
CA GLU A 299 1.66 -12.11 -22.86
C GLU A 299 0.60 -13.12 -22.36
N GLN A 300 -0.46 -12.64 -21.70
CA GLN A 300 -1.60 -13.48 -21.31
C GLN A 300 -2.25 -14.21 -22.51
N ALA A 301 -2.40 -13.53 -23.65
CA ALA A 301 -2.96 -14.14 -24.87
C ALA A 301 -2.07 -15.22 -25.50
N THR A 302 -0.75 -15.17 -25.28
CA THR A 302 0.20 -16.16 -25.83
C THR A 302 0.50 -17.34 -24.88
N GLY A 303 0.46 -17.12 -23.56
CA GLY A 303 0.72 -18.18 -22.56
C GLY A 303 -0.30 -19.33 -22.57
N GLY A 304 -1.53 -19.09 -23.05
CA GLY A 304 -2.61 -20.08 -23.08
C GLY A 304 -2.63 -21.06 -24.26
N SER A 305 -1.58 -21.14 -25.10
CA SER A 305 -1.66 -21.80 -26.42
C SER A 305 -0.78 -23.06 -26.61
N GLU A 306 -1.13 -24.16 -25.93
CA GLU A 306 -0.69 -25.51 -26.31
C GLU A 306 -1.85 -26.33 -26.90
N ARG A 307 -1.75 -26.64 -28.21
CA ARG A 307 -2.44 -27.72 -28.97
C ARG A 307 -3.94 -27.57 -29.33
N PRO A 308 -4.27 -27.37 -30.62
CA PRO A 308 -5.60 -27.65 -31.14
C PRO A 308 -5.82 -29.18 -31.25
N THR A 309 -6.78 -29.72 -30.51
CA THR A 309 -7.14 -31.15 -30.61
C THR A 309 -8.15 -31.38 -31.73
N ILE A 310 -7.76 -32.12 -32.77
CA ILE A 310 -8.63 -32.46 -33.91
C ILE A 310 -9.56 -33.61 -33.51
N ALA A 311 -10.87 -33.35 -33.44
CA ALA A 311 -11.91 -34.38 -33.44
C ALA A 311 -13.22 -33.85 -34.02
N GLU A 312 -13.66 -34.38 -35.16
CA GLU A 312 -15.01 -34.14 -35.70
C GLU A 312 -16.01 -35.14 -35.10
N HIS A 313 -17.18 -34.68 -34.66
CA HIS A 313 -18.44 -35.22 -35.20
C HIS A 313 -19.67 -34.36 -34.90
N GLN A 314 -20.71 -34.57 -35.71
CA GLN A 314 -22.02 -33.91 -35.62
C GLN A 314 -22.98 -34.71 -34.73
N VAL A 315 -24.09 -34.10 -34.27
CA VAL A 315 -25.48 -34.46 -34.65
C VAL A 315 -26.54 -33.75 -33.78
N SER A 316 -27.57 -33.22 -34.46
CA SER A 316 -28.93 -32.88 -34.00
C SER A 316 -29.22 -31.79 -32.95
N GLU A 317 -30.05 -30.85 -33.39
CA GLU A 317 -31.30 -30.33 -32.78
C GLU A 317 -31.90 -31.15 -31.58
N GLN A 318 -32.70 -30.62 -30.64
CA GLN A 318 -33.91 -29.79 -30.82
C GLN A 318 -34.29 -28.89 -29.62
N SER A 319 -35.22 -27.97 -29.90
CA SER A 319 -35.89 -27.01 -29.01
C SER A 319 -36.64 -27.61 -27.81
N ALA A 320 -36.73 -26.84 -26.71
CA ALA A 320 -38.03 -26.56 -26.06
C ALA A 320 -37.97 -25.32 -25.15
N THR A 321 -38.86 -24.35 -25.39
CA THR A 321 -39.22 -23.32 -24.40
C THR A 321 -40.15 -23.91 -23.34
N HIS A 322 -40.02 -23.50 -22.07
CA HIS A 322 -41.17 -23.43 -21.17
C HIS A 322 -41.08 -22.23 -20.22
N SER A 323 -42.18 -21.50 -20.11
CA SER A 323 -42.37 -20.38 -19.19
C SER A 323 -43.51 -20.73 -18.24
N LEU A 324 -43.26 -20.65 -16.93
CA LEU A 324 -44.29 -20.68 -15.90
C LEU A 324 -43.85 -19.78 -14.74
N GLY A 325 -44.54 -18.65 -14.57
CA GLY A 325 -44.46 -17.84 -13.37
C GLY A 325 -45.50 -18.29 -12.34
N ILE A 326 -45.17 -18.17 -11.05
CA ILE A 326 -46.13 -18.25 -9.93
C ILE A 326 -45.91 -17.00 -9.07
N SER A 327 -46.99 -16.47 -8.48
CA SER A 327 -47.03 -15.14 -7.87
C SER A 327 -47.50 -15.15 -6.42
N GLY A 328 -46.78 -14.43 -5.56
CA GLY A 328 -47.21 -14.02 -4.22
C GLY A 328 -47.18 -15.11 -3.13
N PRO A 329 -47.57 -14.76 -1.88
CA PRO A 329 -48.09 -13.46 -1.44
C PRO A 329 -47.12 -12.66 -0.53
N MET A 330 -47.50 -11.40 -0.24
CA MET A 330 -46.92 -10.60 0.85
C MET A 330 -47.21 -11.22 2.22
N VAL A 331 -46.32 -10.97 3.19
CA VAL A 331 -46.60 -11.08 4.63
C VAL A 331 -46.47 -9.67 5.24
N SER A 332 -47.31 -9.36 6.25
CA SER A 332 -47.50 -8.00 6.75
C SER A 332 -46.34 -7.46 7.57
N LEU A 333 -46.19 -6.13 7.61
CA LEU A 333 -45.65 -5.47 8.79
C LEU A 333 -46.65 -5.64 9.94
N ASP A 334 -46.20 -6.21 11.06
CA ASP A 334 -46.37 -5.65 12.41
C ASP A 334 -45.82 -6.65 13.44
N ASP A 335 -44.65 -6.38 14.00
CA ASP A 335 -44.49 -6.50 15.46
C ASP A 335 -43.49 -5.46 15.97
N ARG A 336 -43.78 -4.90 17.15
CA ARG A 336 -43.06 -3.80 17.79
C ARG A 336 -42.81 -4.18 19.24
N ALA A 337 -41.56 -4.45 19.59
CA ALA A 337 -40.78 -3.71 20.60
C ALA A 337 -39.67 -4.54 21.26
N ARG A 338 -38.85 -3.83 22.06
CA ARG A 338 -37.94 -4.35 23.11
C ARG A 338 -36.63 -4.98 22.62
N TYR A 339 -35.71 -4.13 22.18
CA TYR A 339 -34.39 -4.10 22.82
C TYR A 339 -33.83 -2.67 22.82
N THR A 340 -33.33 -2.22 23.97
CA THR A 340 -32.75 -0.89 24.18
C THR A 340 -31.43 -1.03 24.95
N PRO A 341 -30.26 -0.80 24.33
CA PRO A 341 -28.99 -0.71 25.04
C PRO A 341 -28.84 0.66 25.71
N GLU A 342 -28.57 0.69 27.02
CA GLU A 342 -28.35 1.93 27.79
C GLU A 342 -26.90 2.42 27.67
N TYR A 343 -26.46 2.84 26.47
CA TYR A 343 -25.20 3.57 26.30
C TYR A 343 -25.34 4.76 25.35
N PRO A 344 -24.89 5.97 25.74
CA PRO A 344 -24.92 7.13 24.87
C PRO A 344 -23.86 7.01 23.76
N VAL A 345 -24.29 7.12 22.51
CA VAL A 345 -23.38 7.28 21.36
C VAL A 345 -22.67 8.63 21.51
N PRO A 346 -21.32 8.69 21.50
CA PRO A 346 -20.61 9.96 21.49
C PRO A 346 -20.91 10.73 20.20
N SER A 347 -21.46 11.94 20.32
CA SER A 347 -21.61 12.84 19.17
C SER A 347 -20.23 13.28 18.65
N PHE A 348 -20.13 13.54 17.35
CA PHE A 348 -18.93 14.09 16.71
C PHE A 348 -18.44 15.33 17.49
N GLY A 349 -17.29 15.20 18.16
CA GLY A 349 -16.80 16.22 19.09
C GLY A 349 -15.73 15.78 20.10
N ALA A 350 -15.13 14.60 19.95
CA ALA A 350 -14.02 14.17 20.80
C ALA A 350 -12.79 15.07 20.57
N SER A 351 -12.37 15.79 21.62
CA SER A 351 -11.30 16.78 21.56
C SER A 351 -9.91 16.16 21.32
N VAL A 352 -8.95 16.98 20.89
CA VAL A 352 -7.58 16.55 20.51
C VAL A 352 -6.90 15.70 21.60
N ALA A 353 -7.14 16.02 22.88
CA ALA A 353 -6.60 15.28 24.03
C ALA A 353 -7.01 13.80 24.08
N ALA A 354 -8.18 13.44 23.54
CA ALA A 354 -8.60 12.04 23.44
C ALA A 354 -7.81 11.28 22.34
N ARG A 355 -7.47 11.97 21.24
CA ARG A 355 -6.71 11.38 20.12
C ARG A 355 -5.24 11.18 20.48
N THR A 356 -4.60 12.17 21.12
CA THR A 356 -3.21 12.01 21.61
C THR A 356 -3.09 10.97 22.73
N SER A 357 -4.11 10.84 23.59
CA SER A 357 -4.15 9.75 24.59
C SER A 357 -4.25 8.36 23.96
N ALA A 358 -5.01 8.22 22.87
CA ALA A 358 -5.06 6.97 22.10
C ALA A 358 -3.72 6.67 21.42
N LEU A 359 -3.11 7.66 20.76
CA LEU A 359 -1.83 7.52 20.05
C LEU A 359 -0.70 7.07 21.00
N ALA A 360 -0.58 7.70 22.17
CA ALA A 360 0.37 7.30 23.21
C ALA A 360 0.14 5.85 23.70
N GLY A 361 -1.12 5.38 23.70
CA GLY A 361 -1.49 4.00 24.00
C GLY A 361 -1.17 2.98 22.89
N TYR A 362 -0.87 3.43 21.67
CA TYR A 362 -0.34 2.59 20.58
C TYR A 362 1.19 2.56 20.60
N THR A 363 1.87 3.71 20.68
CA THR A 363 3.34 3.77 20.80
C THR A 363 3.84 2.98 22.02
N SER A 364 3.11 3.05 23.15
CA SER A 364 3.38 2.24 24.35
C SER A 364 3.30 0.73 24.11
N ARG A 365 2.38 0.26 23.25
CA ARG A 365 2.23 -1.16 22.90
C ARG A 365 3.28 -1.64 21.90
N GLY A 366 3.60 -0.84 20.88
CA GLY A 366 4.72 -1.14 19.96
C GLY A 366 6.04 -1.27 20.72
N ASN A 367 6.35 -0.31 21.60
CA ASN A 367 7.53 -0.36 22.47
C ASN A 367 7.51 -1.57 23.42
N ALA A 368 6.35 -1.92 23.99
CA ALA A 368 6.23 -3.09 24.86
C ALA A 368 6.50 -4.42 24.12
N LEU A 369 6.09 -4.53 22.85
CA LEU A 369 6.35 -5.67 21.97
C LEU A 369 7.84 -5.75 21.60
N ALA A 370 8.44 -4.65 21.16
CA ALA A 370 9.86 -4.56 20.85
C ALA A 370 10.74 -4.97 22.06
N SER A 371 10.45 -4.42 23.25
CA SER A 371 11.16 -4.82 24.48
C SER A 371 10.86 -6.27 24.91
N ALA A 372 9.75 -6.89 24.47
CA ALA A 372 9.50 -8.31 24.72
C ALA A 372 10.39 -9.20 23.84
N MET A 373 10.57 -8.84 22.57
CA MET A 373 11.48 -9.50 21.64
C MET A 373 12.95 -9.32 22.08
N GLU A 374 13.32 -8.14 22.57
CA GLU A 374 14.64 -7.86 23.14
C GLU A 374 14.95 -8.75 24.36
N ARG A 375 14.02 -8.84 25.34
CA ARG A 375 14.14 -9.75 26.50
C ARG A 375 14.13 -11.24 26.13
N GLN A 376 13.60 -11.59 24.96
CA GLN A 376 13.68 -12.96 24.43
C GLN A 376 15.09 -13.23 23.84
N ASN A 377 15.70 -12.24 23.17
CA ASN A 377 17.08 -12.31 22.71
C ASN A 377 18.09 -12.41 23.86
N GLU A 378 17.90 -11.63 24.95
CA GLU A 378 18.75 -11.72 26.16
C GLU A 378 18.78 -13.15 26.73
N ARG A 379 17.62 -13.82 26.78
CA ARG A 379 17.52 -15.22 27.25
C ARG A 379 18.16 -16.20 26.28
N ALA A 380 17.85 -16.08 24.99
CA ALA A 380 18.41 -16.94 23.94
C ALA A 380 19.94 -16.78 23.75
N GLY A 381 20.51 -15.67 24.22
CA GLY A 381 21.95 -15.45 24.33
C GLY A 381 22.59 -15.95 25.63
N ALA A 382 21.83 -16.04 26.72
CA ALA A 382 22.30 -16.54 28.02
C ALA A 382 22.26 -18.09 28.16
N GLU A 383 21.58 -18.78 27.24
CA GLU A 383 21.47 -20.25 27.18
C GLU A 383 22.47 -20.88 26.17
N ARG A 384 23.54 -20.16 25.80
CA ARG A 384 24.62 -20.60 24.89
C ARG A 384 26.00 -20.53 25.58
#